data_AF-A0A562XKR5-F1
#
_entry.id   AF-A0A562XKR5-F1
#
_cell.length_a   1.000
_cell.length_b   1.000
_cell.length_c   1.000
_cell.angle_alpha   90.00
_cell.angle_beta   90.00
_cell.angle_gamma   90.00
#
_symmetry.space_group_name_H-M   'P 1'
#
loop_
_entity.id
_entity.type
_entity.pdbx_description
1 polymer ?
#
loop_
_entity_poly.entity_id
_entity_poly.type
_entity_poly.pdbx_seq_one_letter_code
_entity_poly.pdbx_strand_id
1 'polypeptide(L)'
;MSKVAFPITIVDHIDIGLNLEKIQNKLQSYYDEYEDDLYLLHKNKIDYISKFTKIHNDEIYKNINFDFSSINLDNSILKTISLFKPNRKRLISKYIIDIKNENFKIERISANNFLQPLAFVSDEKFDYRQNERKFKELPDNLFDDDLRSMLKFVSFKIGRYTKKYKFAITAHHTLIFCENGRKSTNSPEGIHQDGMDFIMSAKY
;
A
#
# COMPACT_ATOMS: atom_id res chain seq x y z
N MET A 1 -9.24 30.00 8.41
CA MET A 1 -8.88 28.56 8.42
C MET A 1 -7.61 28.40 9.24
N SER A 2 -7.67 27.74 10.39
CA SER A 2 -6.46 27.41 11.15
C SER A 2 -5.62 26.43 10.33
N LYS A 3 -4.35 26.76 10.10
CA LYS A 3 -3.38 25.81 9.55
C LYS A 3 -3.27 24.67 10.55
N VAL A 4 -3.85 23.51 10.25
CA VAL A 4 -3.57 22.30 11.00
C VAL A 4 -2.17 21.86 10.61
N ALA A 5 -1.17 22.28 11.40
CA ALA A 5 0.19 21.79 11.29
C ALA A 5 0.22 20.37 11.87
N PHE A 6 0.04 19.38 11.02
CA PHE A 6 0.28 17.99 11.40
C PHE A 6 1.78 17.74 11.46
N PRO A 7 2.33 17.27 12.59
CA PRO A 7 3.77 17.09 12.72
C PRO A 7 4.22 15.90 11.87
N ILE A 8 5.08 16.15 10.88
CA ILE A 8 5.93 15.09 10.33
C ILE A 8 6.93 14.74 11.42
N THR A 9 6.98 13.47 11.82
CA THR A 9 7.96 13.01 12.82
C THR A 9 8.75 11.84 12.26
N ILE A 10 10.07 11.98 12.30
CA ILE A 10 11.00 10.89 12.01
C ILE A 10 11.22 10.12 13.32
N VAL A 11 11.27 8.80 13.23
CA VAL A 11 11.41 7.89 14.38
C VAL A 11 12.46 6.86 14.02
N ASP A 12 13.35 6.56 14.95
CA ASP A 12 14.33 5.51 14.80
C ASP A 12 13.75 4.16 15.30
N HIS A 13 14.16 3.05 14.68
CA HIS A 13 13.79 1.71 15.13
C HIS A 13 14.17 1.45 16.60
N ILE A 14 15.22 2.09 17.10
CA ILE A 14 15.64 2.04 18.50
C ILE A 14 14.57 2.63 19.43
N ASP A 15 13.88 3.71 19.02
CA ASP A 15 12.82 4.35 19.82
C ASP A 15 11.59 3.43 20.00
N ILE A 16 11.43 2.45 19.12
CA ILE A 16 10.35 1.45 19.14
C ILE A 16 10.81 0.17 19.86
N GLY A 17 12.10 0.03 20.15
CA GLY A 17 12.69 -1.18 20.73
C GLY A 17 12.82 -2.34 19.73
N LEU A 18 12.95 -2.03 18.44
CA LEU A 18 13.05 -3.03 17.37
C LEU A 18 14.52 -3.35 17.08
N ASN A 19 14.81 -4.62 16.76
CA ASN A 19 16.10 -5.02 16.20
C ASN A 19 15.96 -5.11 14.67
N LEU A 20 16.61 -4.17 13.96
CA LEU A 20 16.50 -4.03 12.51
C LEU A 20 16.99 -5.28 11.77
N GLU A 21 18.17 -5.78 12.11
CA GLU A 21 18.78 -6.95 11.45
C GLU A 21 17.91 -8.19 11.61
N LYS A 22 17.37 -8.43 12.82
CA LYS A 22 16.45 -9.52 13.09
C LYS A 22 15.18 -9.41 12.24
N ILE A 23 14.61 -8.21 12.12
CA ILE A 23 13.40 -7.98 11.32
C ILE A 23 13.68 -8.20 9.84
N GLN A 24 14.78 -7.67 9.31
CA GLN A 24 15.18 -7.83 7.92
C GLN A 24 15.37 -9.32 7.57
N ASN A 25 16.15 -10.06 8.37
CA ASN A 25 16.41 -11.49 8.15
C ASN A 25 15.12 -12.32 8.17
N LYS A 26 14.23 -12.02 9.13
CA LYS A 26 12.91 -12.66 9.22
C LYS A 26 12.05 -12.33 8.00
N LEU A 27 11.91 -11.06 7.63
CA LEU A 27 11.09 -10.69 6.47
C LEU A 27 11.61 -11.32 5.18
N GLN A 28 12.92 -11.39 5.01
CA GLN A 28 13.56 -12.03 3.86
C GLN A 28 13.18 -13.51 3.73
N SER A 29 13.09 -14.26 4.84
CA SER A 29 12.66 -15.66 4.81
C SER A 29 11.19 -15.86 4.41
N TYR A 30 10.40 -14.78 4.34
CA TYR A 30 8.98 -14.80 3.95
C TYR A 30 8.69 -14.12 2.62
N TYR A 31 9.69 -13.74 1.82
CA TYR A 31 9.43 -13.08 0.53
C TYR A 31 8.57 -13.91 -0.43
N ASP A 32 8.61 -15.23 -0.32
CA ASP A 32 7.78 -16.14 -1.12
C ASP A 32 6.30 -16.12 -0.71
N GLU A 33 5.98 -15.65 0.50
CA GLU A 33 4.59 -15.47 0.93
C GLU A 33 3.91 -14.27 0.26
N TYR A 34 4.68 -13.30 -0.23
CA TYR A 34 4.12 -12.08 -0.81
C TYR A 34 3.62 -12.35 -2.25
N GLU A 35 2.47 -11.78 -2.58
CA GLU A 35 1.89 -11.87 -3.92
C GLU A 35 2.19 -10.64 -4.76
N ASP A 36 2.31 -10.82 -6.07
CA ASP A 36 2.51 -9.73 -7.02
C ASP A 36 1.37 -8.71 -6.96
N ASP A 37 1.72 -7.42 -6.98
CA ASP A 37 0.74 -6.34 -7.06
C ASP A 37 0.25 -6.19 -8.50
N LEU A 38 -0.70 -7.05 -8.87
CA LEU A 38 -1.32 -7.06 -10.19
C LEU A 38 -2.06 -5.76 -10.49
N TYR A 39 -2.54 -5.03 -9.48
CA TYR A 39 -3.21 -3.74 -9.68
C TYR A 39 -2.22 -2.66 -10.12
N LEU A 40 -1.02 -2.65 -9.54
CA LEU A 40 0.05 -1.76 -10.02
C LEU A 40 0.47 -2.14 -11.45
N LEU A 41 0.64 -3.43 -11.72
CA LEU A 41 0.97 -3.91 -13.07
C LEU A 41 -0.07 -3.45 -14.09
N HIS A 42 -1.36 -3.62 -13.75
CA HIS A 42 -2.49 -3.23 -14.59
C HIS A 42 -2.50 -1.72 -14.86
N LYS A 43 -2.36 -0.92 -13.80
CA LYS A 43 -2.23 0.55 -13.92
C LYS A 43 -1.06 0.93 -14.84
N ASN A 44 0.11 0.30 -14.69
CA ASN A 44 1.27 0.60 -15.52
C ASN A 44 1.00 0.30 -17.01
N LYS A 45 0.28 -0.79 -17.32
CA LYS A 45 -0.13 -1.10 -18.69
C LYS A 45 -1.06 -0.03 -19.26
N ILE A 46 -2.06 0.40 -18.48
CA ILE A 46 -3.00 1.44 -18.90
C ILE A 46 -2.31 2.79 -19.08
N ASP A 47 -1.44 3.18 -18.14
CA ASP A 47 -0.65 4.41 -18.23
C ASP A 47 0.24 4.41 -19.48
N TYR A 48 0.79 3.26 -19.87
CA TYR A 48 1.52 3.12 -21.13
C TYR A 48 0.60 3.28 -22.35
N ILE A 49 -0.55 2.60 -22.38
CA ILE A 49 -1.52 2.66 -23.49
C ILE A 49 -2.06 4.08 -23.70
N SER A 50 -2.33 4.80 -22.61
CA SER A 50 -2.88 6.16 -22.64
C SER A 50 -1.98 7.18 -23.35
N LYS A 51 -0.70 6.85 -23.59
CA LYS A 51 0.23 7.67 -24.38
C LYS A 51 -0.05 7.61 -25.89
N PHE A 52 -0.75 6.57 -26.35
CA PHE A 52 -0.98 6.29 -27.77
C PHE A 52 -2.45 6.46 -28.18
N THR A 53 -3.39 6.28 -27.25
CA THR A 53 -4.81 6.42 -27.54
C THR A 53 -5.58 6.97 -26.35
N LYS A 54 -6.72 7.62 -26.64
CA LYS A 54 -7.66 8.04 -25.61
C LYS A 54 -8.49 6.83 -25.18
N ILE A 55 -8.54 6.62 -23.87
CA ILE A 55 -9.30 5.53 -23.28
C ILE A 55 -10.72 6.02 -23.02
N HIS A 56 -11.70 5.35 -23.62
CA HIS A 56 -13.12 5.73 -23.55
C HIS A 56 -13.96 4.79 -22.70
N ASN A 57 -13.48 3.57 -22.43
CA ASN A 57 -14.19 2.58 -21.64
C ASN A 57 -13.63 2.55 -20.20
N ASP A 58 -14.44 2.95 -19.22
CA ASP A 58 -14.06 2.92 -17.81
C ASP A 58 -13.80 1.50 -17.26
N GLU A 59 -14.32 0.47 -17.93
CA GLU A 59 -14.15 -0.93 -17.54
C GLU A 59 -12.68 -1.35 -17.51
N ILE A 60 -11.85 -0.82 -18.41
CA ILE A 60 -10.42 -1.10 -18.44
C ILE A 60 -9.76 -0.77 -17.11
N TYR A 61 -10.24 0.25 -16.39
CA TYR A 61 -9.69 0.65 -15.10
C TYR A 61 -10.16 -0.26 -13.96
N LYS A 62 -11.36 -0.84 -14.08
CA LYS A 62 -12.04 -1.60 -13.02
C LYS A 62 -11.76 -3.11 -13.11
N ASN A 63 -11.54 -3.63 -14.31
CA ASN A 63 -11.30 -5.05 -14.56
C ASN A 63 -9.79 -5.33 -14.64
N ILE A 64 -9.22 -5.92 -13.59
CA ILE A 64 -7.80 -6.30 -13.55
C ILE A 64 -7.42 -7.35 -14.60
N ASN A 65 -8.39 -8.13 -15.08
CA ASN A 65 -8.22 -9.16 -16.10
C ASN A 65 -8.68 -8.67 -17.48
N PHE A 66 -8.74 -7.35 -17.70
CA PHE A 66 -9.17 -6.77 -18.96
C PHE A 66 -8.27 -7.24 -20.12
N ASP A 67 -8.91 -7.69 -21.20
CA ASP A 67 -8.22 -8.09 -22.41
C ASP A 67 -7.86 -6.88 -23.27
N PHE A 68 -6.61 -6.45 -23.20
CA PHE A 68 -6.09 -5.31 -23.96
C PHE A 68 -6.10 -5.54 -25.48
N SER A 69 -6.24 -6.78 -25.98
CA SER A 69 -6.34 -7.05 -27.41
C SER A 69 -7.66 -6.57 -28.02
N SER A 70 -8.68 -6.34 -27.19
CA SER A 70 -9.95 -5.74 -27.59
C SER A 70 -9.86 -4.26 -27.96
N ILE A 71 -8.75 -3.61 -27.62
CA ILE A 71 -8.50 -2.21 -27.96
C ILE A 71 -7.82 -2.17 -29.33
N ASN A 72 -8.29 -1.29 -30.23
CA ASN A 72 -7.68 -1.06 -31.53
C ASN A 72 -6.31 -0.34 -31.37
N LEU A 73 -5.27 -1.13 -31.06
CA LEU A 73 -3.89 -0.70 -30.84
C LEU A 73 -2.96 -1.42 -31.82
N ASP A 74 -1.85 -0.76 -32.15
CA ASP A 74 -0.79 -1.39 -32.93
C ASP A 74 -0.24 -2.64 -32.22
N ASN A 75 0.03 -3.70 -33.00
CA ASN A 75 0.58 -4.96 -32.49
C ASN A 75 1.90 -4.79 -31.72
N SER A 76 2.70 -3.76 -32.05
CA SER A 76 3.94 -3.43 -31.33
C SER A 76 3.68 -2.96 -29.89
N ILE A 77 2.59 -2.22 -29.67
CA ILE A 77 2.14 -1.76 -28.34
C ILE A 77 1.64 -2.96 -27.54
N LEU A 78 0.80 -3.81 -28.14
CA LEU A 78 0.30 -5.05 -27.52
C LEU A 78 1.44 -5.99 -27.11
N LYS A 79 2.45 -6.14 -27.97
CA LYS A 79 3.67 -6.90 -27.66
C LYS A 79 4.49 -6.28 -26.53
N THR A 80 4.49 -4.96 -26.40
CA THR A 80 5.24 -4.27 -25.35
C THR A 80 4.56 -4.46 -23.99
N ILE A 81 3.24 -4.29 -23.90
CA ILE A 81 2.51 -4.46 -22.63
C ILE A 81 2.48 -5.91 -22.16
N SER A 82 2.56 -6.90 -23.05
CA SER A 82 2.64 -8.31 -22.67
C SER A 82 3.96 -8.68 -22.00
N LEU A 83 5.02 -7.88 -22.21
CA LEU A 83 6.33 -8.03 -21.57
C LEU A 83 6.42 -7.31 -20.22
N PHE A 84 5.36 -6.62 -19.78
CA PHE A 84 5.35 -5.98 -18.47
C PHE A 84 5.28 -7.03 -17.37
N LYS A 85 6.16 -6.89 -16.38
CA LYS A 85 6.22 -7.75 -15.20
C LYS A 85 5.93 -6.94 -13.93
N PRO A 86 5.36 -7.57 -12.90
CA PRO A 86 5.26 -6.93 -11.59
C PRO A 86 6.65 -6.69 -11.01
N ASN A 87 6.80 -5.58 -10.30
CA ASN A 87 8.04 -5.18 -9.62
C ASN A 87 7.82 -4.89 -8.13
N ARG A 88 6.62 -5.19 -7.66
CA ARG A 88 6.14 -4.99 -6.30
C ARG A 88 5.31 -6.20 -5.92
N LYS A 89 5.61 -6.77 -4.77
CA LYS A 89 4.76 -7.74 -4.10
C LYS A 89 4.20 -7.13 -2.81
N ARG A 90 3.05 -7.61 -2.35
CA ARG A 90 2.44 -7.10 -1.12
C ARG A 90 1.56 -8.09 -0.39
N LEU A 91 1.41 -7.80 0.90
CA LEU A 91 0.41 -8.37 1.78
C LEU A 91 -0.36 -7.23 2.46
N ILE A 92 -1.55 -7.53 2.97
CA ILE A 92 -2.38 -6.59 3.72
C ILE A 92 -2.80 -7.20 5.06
N SER A 93 -2.95 -6.36 6.08
CA SER A 93 -3.54 -6.75 7.36
C SER A 93 -4.30 -5.58 7.97
N LYS A 94 -5.36 -5.87 8.73
CA LYS A 94 -6.19 -4.86 9.40
C LYS A 94 -6.29 -5.14 10.89
N TYR A 95 -6.31 -4.07 11.68
CA TYR A 95 -6.32 -4.12 13.13
C TYR A 95 -7.28 -3.09 13.72
N ILE A 96 -7.95 -3.47 14.80
CA ILE A 96 -8.61 -2.55 15.72
C ILE A 96 -7.79 -2.49 17.00
N ILE A 97 -7.44 -1.29 17.42
CA ILE A 97 -6.61 -1.06 18.61
C ILE A 97 -7.40 -0.19 19.58
N ASP A 98 -7.55 -0.66 20.82
CA ASP A 98 -8.17 0.07 21.94
C ASP A 98 -7.12 0.29 23.03
N ILE A 99 -6.91 1.54 23.43
CA ILE A 99 -5.97 1.98 24.46
C ILE A 99 -6.78 2.43 25.68
N LYS A 100 -6.82 1.62 26.74
CA LYS A 100 -7.51 1.96 27.98
C LYS A 100 -6.56 1.88 29.16
N ASN A 101 -6.36 3.00 29.86
CA ASN A 101 -5.47 3.08 31.01
C ASN A 101 -4.09 2.45 30.71
N GLU A 102 -3.50 2.84 29.57
CA GLU A 102 -2.21 2.34 29.07
C GLU A 102 -2.18 0.85 28.68
N ASN A 103 -3.29 0.13 28.81
CA ASN A 103 -3.42 -1.23 28.29
C ASN A 103 -3.83 -1.20 26.82
N PHE A 104 -3.10 -1.95 26.00
CA PHE A 104 -3.35 -2.09 24.58
C PHE A 104 -4.08 -3.40 24.30
N LYS A 105 -5.28 -3.31 23.73
CA LYS A 105 -5.92 -4.45 23.09
C LYS A 105 -5.76 -4.29 21.58
N ILE A 106 -5.02 -5.20 20.95
CA ILE A 106 -4.88 -5.28 19.49
C ILE A 106 -5.66 -6.48 19.00
N GLU A 107 -6.66 -6.23 18.18
CA GLU A 107 -7.48 -7.24 17.52
C GLU A 107 -7.19 -7.21 16.02
N ARG A 108 -6.69 -8.32 15.47
CA ARG A 108 -6.57 -8.50 14.03
C ARG A 108 -7.96 -8.83 13.47
N ILE A 109 -8.34 -8.15 12.39
CA ILE A 109 -9.59 -8.40 11.66
C ILE A 109 -9.28 -8.75 10.21
N SER A 110 -10.24 -9.38 9.52
CA SER A 110 -10.14 -9.64 8.09
C SER A 110 -9.84 -8.35 7.32
N ALA A 111 -8.85 -8.40 6.45
CA ALA A 111 -8.48 -7.29 5.61
C ALA A 111 -9.57 -6.97 4.58
N ASN A 112 -10.44 -7.94 4.24
CA ASN A 112 -11.48 -7.81 3.21
C ASN A 112 -10.93 -7.10 1.95
N ASN A 113 -11.81 -6.43 1.22
CA ASN A 113 -11.39 -5.55 0.15
C ASN A 113 -10.85 -4.21 0.70
N PHE A 114 -9.92 -3.62 -0.06
CA PHE A 114 -9.26 -2.37 0.24
C PHE A 114 -9.73 -1.27 -0.70
N LEU A 115 -10.16 -0.15 -0.11
CA LEU A 115 -10.69 1.02 -0.78
C LEU A 115 -10.06 2.27 -0.16
N GLN A 116 -9.77 3.27 -0.99
CA GLN A 116 -9.32 4.58 -0.52
C GLN A 116 -10.25 5.67 -1.08
N PRO A 117 -11.50 5.76 -0.58
CA PRO A 117 -12.51 6.64 -1.18
C PRO A 117 -12.17 8.13 -1.02
N LEU A 118 -11.37 8.47 0.00
CA LEU A 118 -10.89 9.83 0.26
C LEU A 118 -9.49 10.08 -0.32
N ALA A 119 -8.96 9.16 -1.12
CA ALA A 119 -7.72 9.41 -1.84
C ALA A 119 -7.94 10.54 -2.85
N PHE A 120 -6.96 11.44 -2.89
CA PHE A 120 -7.00 12.62 -3.75
C PHE A 120 -5.68 12.73 -4.53
N VAL A 121 -5.81 13.14 -5.79
CA VAL A 121 -4.73 13.59 -6.68
C VAL A 121 -5.13 14.98 -7.15
N SER A 122 -4.17 15.90 -7.26
CA SER A 122 -4.42 17.30 -7.65
C SER A 122 -5.04 17.47 -9.04
N ASP A 123 -4.88 16.46 -9.90
CA ASP A 123 -5.31 16.49 -11.28
C ASP A 123 -6.61 15.69 -11.39
N GLU A 124 -7.66 16.21 -12.05
CA GLU A 124 -9.00 15.58 -12.23
C GLU A 124 -9.00 14.26 -13.03
N LYS A 125 -7.87 13.56 -13.11
CA LYS A 125 -7.75 12.25 -13.74
C LYS A 125 -8.35 11.19 -12.85
N PHE A 126 -8.86 10.14 -13.49
CA PHE A 126 -9.32 8.92 -12.83
C PHE A 126 -8.30 8.41 -11.79
N ASP A 127 -8.72 8.26 -10.52
CA ASP A 127 -7.87 7.73 -9.44
C ASP A 127 -8.15 6.24 -9.23
N TYR A 128 -7.24 5.41 -9.75
CA TYR A 128 -7.26 3.95 -9.60
C TYR A 128 -7.35 3.46 -8.15
N ARG A 129 -7.01 4.29 -7.16
CA ARG A 129 -7.09 3.92 -5.74
C ARG A 129 -8.53 3.91 -5.21
N GLN A 130 -9.46 4.55 -5.91
CA GLN A 130 -10.89 4.50 -5.60
C GLN A 130 -11.51 3.15 -5.97
N ASN A 131 -10.87 2.38 -6.86
CA ASN A 131 -11.30 1.03 -7.18
C ASN A 131 -11.01 0.08 -6.02
N GLU A 132 -11.95 -0.85 -5.83
CA GLU A 132 -11.85 -1.91 -4.86
C GLU A 132 -10.73 -2.89 -5.24
N ARG A 133 -9.84 -3.17 -4.29
CA ARG A 133 -8.69 -4.06 -4.50
C ARG A 133 -8.63 -5.14 -3.44
N LYS A 134 -8.30 -6.35 -3.86
CA LYS A 134 -8.14 -7.50 -2.98
C LYS A 134 -6.67 -7.93 -2.99
N PHE A 135 -6.04 -7.92 -1.82
CA PHE A 135 -4.66 -8.37 -1.65
C PHE A 135 -4.63 -9.58 -0.72
N LYS A 136 -3.62 -10.45 -0.86
CA LYS A 136 -3.39 -11.55 0.07
C LYS A 136 -3.17 -11.01 1.48
N GLU A 137 -3.81 -11.68 2.44
CA GLU A 137 -3.64 -11.37 3.86
C GLU A 137 -2.26 -11.77 4.38
N LEU A 138 -1.74 -10.99 5.33
CA LEU A 138 -0.52 -11.32 6.06
C LEU A 138 -0.66 -12.70 6.74
N PRO A 139 0.25 -13.66 6.52
CA PRO A 139 0.29 -14.90 7.29
C PRO A 139 0.32 -14.67 8.81
N ASP A 140 -0.31 -15.55 9.61
CA ASP A 140 -0.45 -15.36 11.07
C ASP A 140 0.88 -15.36 11.82
N ASN A 141 1.86 -16.13 11.35
CA ASN A 141 3.23 -16.14 11.87
C ASN A 141 3.98 -14.81 11.71
N LEU A 142 3.54 -13.94 10.80
CA LEU A 142 4.06 -12.58 10.63
C LEU A 142 3.29 -11.55 11.47
N PHE A 143 2.21 -11.93 12.16
CA PHE A 143 1.58 -11.09 13.18
C PHE A 143 2.23 -11.27 14.56
N ASP A 144 3.52 -10.96 14.58
CA ASP A 144 4.42 -11.18 15.70
C ASP A 144 4.58 -9.97 16.63
N ASP A 145 5.46 -10.12 17.64
CA ASP A 145 5.72 -9.09 18.64
C ASP A 145 6.38 -7.83 18.08
N ASP A 146 7.17 -7.94 17.01
CA ASP A 146 7.78 -6.77 16.36
C ASP A 146 6.68 -5.93 15.70
N LEU A 147 5.76 -6.59 14.95
CA LEU A 147 4.61 -5.90 14.35
C LEU A 147 3.67 -5.32 15.41
N ARG A 148 3.39 -6.07 16.49
CA ARG A 148 2.59 -5.57 17.61
C ARG A 148 3.24 -4.35 18.28
N SER A 149 4.55 -4.33 18.43
CA SER A 149 5.29 -3.21 19.01
C SER A 149 5.18 -1.96 18.14
N MET A 150 5.32 -2.10 16.82
CA MET A 150 5.07 -1.00 15.87
C MET A 150 3.65 -0.47 15.97
N LEU A 151 2.64 -1.35 15.98
CA LEU A 151 1.24 -0.97 16.09
C LEU A 151 0.96 -0.21 17.39
N LYS A 152 1.47 -0.70 18.54
CA LYS A 152 1.37 -0.01 19.83
C LYS A 152 2.00 1.37 19.78
N PHE A 153 3.23 1.46 19.28
CA PHE A 153 3.97 2.72 19.19
C PHE A 153 3.20 3.77 18.37
N VAL A 154 2.74 3.39 17.16
CA VAL A 154 1.98 4.29 16.28
C VAL A 154 0.69 4.76 16.93
N SER A 155 -0.12 3.83 17.47
CA SER A 155 -1.38 4.17 18.12
C SER A 155 -1.18 5.05 19.35
N PHE A 156 -0.15 4.79 20.15
CA PHE A 156 0.19 5.63 21.30
C PHE A 156 0.58 7.05 20.88
N LYS A 157 1.44 7.17 19.86
CA LYS A 157 1.90 8.47 19.35
C LYS A 157 0.75 9.30 18.78
N ILE A 158 -0.08 8.69 17.94
CA ILE A 158 -1.27 9.35 17.39
C ILE A 158 -2.26 9.67 18.51
N GLY A 159 -2.47 8.77 19.47
CA GLY A 159 -3.37 8.98 20.60
C GLY A 159 -2.97 10.13 21.50
N ARG A 160 -1.67 10.31 21.78
CA ARG A 160 -1.18 11.47 22.55
C ARG A 160 -1.47 12.80 21.86
N TYR A 161 -1.35 12.84 20.54
CA TYR A 161 -1.60 14.03 19.71
C TYR A 161 -3.10 14.32 19.57
N THR A 162 -3.90 13.31 19.23
CA THR A 162 -5.33 13.44 18.90
C THR A 162 -6.27 13.33 20.09
N LYS A 163 -5.76 12.86 21.25
CA LYS A 163 -6.56 12.44 22.42
C LYS A 163 -7.57 11.32 22.10
N LYS A 164 -7.35 10.57 21.03
CA LYS A 164 -8.13 9.36 20.70
C LYS A 164 -7.47 8.13 21.30
N TYR A 165 -8.29 7.11 21.53
CA TYR A 165 -7.88 5.86 22.17
C TYR A 165 -8.30 4.62 21.37
N LYS A 166 -9.06 4.78 20.29
CA LYS A 166 -9.45 3.71 19.37
C LYS A 166 -8.96 4.01 17.96
N PHE A 167 -8.35 3.02 17.33
CA PHE A 167 -7.76 3.16 16.01
C PHE A 167 -8.14 1.96 15.14
N ALA A 168 -8.48 2.24 13.89
CA ALA A 168 -8.50 1.24 12.83
C ALA A 168 -7.22 1.43 12.01
N ILE A 169 -6.38 0.39 11.94
CA ILE A 169 -5.12 0.42 11.22
C ILE A 169 -5.16 -0.58 10.08
N THR A 170 -4.84 -0.14 8.88
CA THR A 170 -4.53 -1.01 7.74
C THR A 170 -3.03 -0.94 7.49
N ALA A 171 -2.35 -2.09 7.55
CA ALA A 171 -0.92 -2.18 7.25
C ALA A 171 -0.71 -2.84 5.88
N HIS A 172 0.06 -2.17 5.03
CA HIS A 172 0.52 -2.70 3.75
C HIS A 172 1.98 -3.13 3.89
N HIS A 173 2.21 -4.43 3.80
CA HIS A 173 3.55 -5.00 3.81
C HIS A 173 3.99 -5.10 2.37
N THR A 174 5.00 -4.33 1.98
CA THR A 174 5.36 -4.17 0.58
C THR A 174 6.81 -4.59 0.36
N LEU A 175 7.03 -5.46 -0.61
CA LEU A 175 8.35 -5.80 -1.13
C LEU A 175 8.49 -5.16 -2.51
N ILE A 176 9.50 -4.32 -2.68
CA ILE A 176 9.84 -3.70 -3.96
C ILE A 176 11.16 -4.30 -4.42
N PHE A 177 11.20 -4.77 -5.66
CA PHE A 177 12.40 -5.37 -6.23
C PHE A 177 12.70 -4.77 -7.60
N CYS A 178 13.98 -4.70 -7.93
CA CYS A 178 14.49 -4.22 -9.21
C CYS A 178 14.99 -5.43 -10.01
N GLU A 179 14.29 -5.78 -11.09
CA GLU A 179 14.74 -6.82 -12.01
C GLU A 179 15.52 -6.17 -13.17
N ASN A 180 16.72 -6.67 -13.48
CA ASN A 180 17.53 -6.25 -14.64
C ASN A 180 17.82 -4.75 -14.71
N GLY A 181 18.06 -4.10 -13.56
CA GLY A 181 18.37 -2.66 -13.51
C GLY A 181 17.20 -1.73 -13.83
N ARG A 182 15.98 -2.27 -13.99
CA ARG A 182 14.77 -1.44 -14.12
C ARG A 182 14.47 -0.74 -12.79
N LYS A 183 14.27 0.57 -12.84
CA LYS A 183 13.81 1.36 -11.69
C LYS A 183 12.42 0.87 -11.26
N SER A 184 12.25 0.61 -9.97
CA SER A 184 10.96 0.31 -9.36
C SER A 184 10.55 1.46 -8.44
N THR A 185 9.26 1.82 -8.46
CA THR A 185 8.72 2.96 -7.71
C THR A 185 7.56 2.53 -6.84
N ASN A 186 7.39 3.22 -5.71
CA ASN A 186 6.16 3.17 -4.94
C ASN A 186 5.12 4.05 -5.63
N SER A 187 4.29 3.47 -6.50
CA SER A 187 3.11 4.18 -7.02
C SER A 187 2.17 4.55 -5.86
N PRO A 188 1.56 5.76 -5.86
CA PRO A 188 1.53 6.76 -6.95
C PRO A 188 2.83 7.56 -7.15
N GLU A 189 3.11 7.92 -8.41
CA GLU A 189 4.12 8.93 -8.73
C GLU A 189 3.50 10.33 -8.57
N GLY A 190 4.17 11.23 -7.84
CA GLY A 190 3.69 12.59 -7.52
C GLY A 190 3.19 12.78 -6.09
N ILE A 191 2.95 14.03 -5.69
CA ILE A 191 2.38 14.38 -4.37
C ILE A 191 0.93 13.90 -4.33
N HIS A 192 0.59 13.09 -3.33
CA HIS A 192 -0.75 12.52 -3.18
C HIS A 192 -1.13 12.39 -1.70
N GLN A 193 -2.43 12.22 -1.45
CA GLN A 193 -2.97 11.83 -0.15
C GLN A 193 -3.57 10.42 -0.24
N ASP A 194 -3.40 9.62 0.81
CA ASP A 194 -3.88 8.23 0.86
C ASP A 194 -5.34 8.10 1.32
N GLY A 195 -5.99 9.20 1.68
CA GLY A 195 -7.35 9.19 2.22
C GLY A 195 -7.45 8.61 3.62
N MET A 196 -6.36 8.69 4.40
CA MET A 196 -6.25 8.24 5.79
C MET A 196 -5.88 9.44 6.68
N ASP A 197 -6.31 9.42 7.94
CA ASP A 197 -6.00 10.50 8.90
C ASP A 197 -4.50 10.62 9.18
N PHE A 198 -3.79 9.48 9.22
CA PHE A 198 -2.36 9.39 9.49
C PHE A 198 -1.72 8.27 8.66
N ILE A 199 -0.46 8.45 8.31
CA ILE A 199 0.37 7.45 7.62
C ILE A 199 1.67 7.28 8.40
N MET A 200 2.06 6.02 8.64
CA MET A 200 3.41 5.66 9.02
C MET A 200 4.04 4.88 7.87
N SER A 201 5.21 5.33 7.40
CA SER A 201 6.02 4.56 6.47
C SER A 201 7.26 4.06 7.21
N ALA A 202 7.41 2.74 7.27
CA ALA A 202 8.60 2.08 7.77
C ALA A 202 9.37 1.51 6.57
N LYS A 203 10.69 1.74 6.54
CA LYS A 203 11.59 1.23 5.51
C LYS A 203 12.70 0.44 6.20
N TYR A 204 12.98 -0.74 5.66
CA TYR A 204 13.99 -1.67 6.12
C TYR A 204 14.97 -1.92 4.98
#